data_AF-A0A846PIH1-F1
#
_entry.id   AF-A0A846PIH1-F1
#
_cell.length_a   1.000
_cell.length_b   1.000
_cell.length_c   1.000
_cell.angle_alpha   90.00
_cell.angle_beta   90.00
_cell.angle_gamma   90.00
#
_symmetry.space_group_name_H-M   'P 1'
#
loop_
_entity.id
_entity.type
_entity.pdbx_description
1 polymer ?
#
loop_
_entity_poly.entity_id
_entity_poly.type
_entity_poly.pdbx_seq_one_letter_code
_entity_poly.pdbx_strand_id
1 'polypeptide(L)' 'MRIFEMDAGGYSQSHSHSWEHEVFVLEGEGIVVSEREEKRFRAGDVIFVAPDEKHQFKNSSRKTVKFLCLVPHKDE' A
#
# COMPACT_ATOMS: atom_id res chain seq x y z
N MET A 1 -6.69 -12.11 1.11
CA MET A 1 -5.41 -11.74 0.46
C MET A 1 -5.67 -11.20 -0.94
N ARG A 2 -5.01 -10.11 -1.33
CA ARG A 2 -5.14 -9.48 -2.65
C ARG A 2 -3.76 -9.22 -3.24
N ILE A 3 -3.63 -9.26 -4.56
CA ILE A 3 -2.46 -8.74 -5.28
C ILE A 3 -2.88 -7.47 -6.02
N PHE A 4 -2.07 -6.43 -5.92
CA PHE A 4 -2.26 -5.19 -6.66
C PHE A 4 -1.08 -4.98 -7.60
N GLU A 5 -1.40 -4.47 -8.80
CA GLU A 5 -0.43 -3.98 -9.77
C GLU A 5 -0.74 -2.52 -10.07
N MET A 6 0.26 -1.65 -10.01
CA MET A 6 0.14 -0.23 -10.33
C MET A 6 1.13 0.13 -11.43
N ASP A 7 0.61 0.60 -12.56
CA ASP A 7 1.44 1.18 -13.62
C ASP A 7 2.13 2.47 -13.16
N ALA A 8 3.09 2.95 -13.95
CA ALA A 8 3.79 4.20 -13.69
C ALA A 8 2.80 5.36 -13.50
N GLY A 9 2.91 6.07 -12.37
CA GLY A 9 1.99 7.14 -12.00
C GLY A 9 0.65 6.68 -11.42
N GLY A 10 0.39 5.37 -11.32
CA GLY A 10 -0.80 4.81 -10.69
C GLY A 10 -0.81 5.04 -9.17
N TYR A 11 -2.01 5.15 -8.59
CA TYR A 11 -2.19 5.37 -7.16
C TYR A 11 -3.53 4.83 -6.65
N SER A 12 -3.57 4.44 -5.38
CA SER A 12 -4.82 4.10 -4.68
C SER A 12 -5.59 5.37 -4.27
N GLN A 13 -6.86 5.25 -3.90
CA GLN A 13 -7.56 6.36 -3.25
C GLN A 13 -6.93 6.65 -1.88
N SER A 14 -6.91 7.93 -1.47
CA SER A 14 -6.54 8.31 -0.11
C SER A 14 -7.75 8.15 0.80
N HIS A 15 -7.71 7.17 1.70
CA HIS A 15 -8.82 6.82 2.58
C HIS A 15 -8.33 6.20 3.90
N SER A 16 -9.26 5.98 4.82
CA SER A 16 -9.05 5.24 6.07
C SER A 16 -10.24 4.33 6.33
N HIS A 17 -10.04 3.32 7.18
CA HIS A 17 -11.09 2.40 7.63
C HIS A 17 -10.62 1.64 8.88
N SER A 18 -11.55 1.03 9.60
CA SER A 18 -11.34 0.42 10.92
C SER A 18 -10.59 -0.92 10.92
N TRP A 19 -10.08 -1.38 9.77
CA TRP A 19 -9.22 -2.56 9.69
C TRP A 19 -7.82 -2.20 9.20
N GLU A 20 -6.83 -2.98 9.59
CA GLU A 20 -5.44 -2.84 9.20
C GLU A 20 -5.17 -3.30 7.76
N HIS A 21 -4.03 -2.86 7.21
CA HIS A 21 -3.40 -3.53 6.06
C HIS A 21 -2.00 -4.00 6.42
N GLU A 22 -1.71 -5.23 6.05
CA GLU A 22 -0.36 -5.78 6.03
C GLU A 22 0.06 -5.97 4.57
N VAL A 23 1.04 -5.19 4.14
CA VAL A 23 1.48 -5.13 2.74
C VAL A 23 2.91 -5.63 2.60
N PHE A 24 3.13 -6.51 1.62
CA PHE A 24 4.46 -6.96 1.23
C PHE A 24 4.73 -6.58 -0.23
N VAL A 25 5.79 -5.80 -0.45
CA VAL A 25 6.10 -5.29 -1.79
C VAL A 25 6.87 -6.35 -2.58
N LEU A 26 6.29 -6.83 -3.67
CA LEU A 26 6.86 -7.87 -4.52
C LEU A 26 7.82 -7.28 -5.56
N GLU A 27 7.46 -6.15 -6.16
CA GLU A 27 8.19 -5.55 -7.27
C GLU A 27 8.07 -4.02 -7.25
N GLY A 28 9.12 -3.35 -7.69
CA GLY A 28 9.15 -1.90 -7.91
C GLY A 28 9.42 -1.08 -6.65
N GLU A 29 9.19 0.23 -6.76
CA GLU A 29 9.36 1.22 -5.70
C GLU A 29 8.28 2.29 -5.80
N GLY A 30 7.92 2.90 -4.67
CA GLY A 30 6.88 3.91 -4.61
C GLY A 30 6.85 4.66 -3.29
N ILE A 31 5.74 5.33 -3.04
CA ILE A 31 5.53 6.14 -1.83
C ILE A 31 4.21 5.72 -1.19
N VAL A 32 4.23 5.47 0.11
CA VAL A 32 3.03 5.41 0.95
C VAL A 32 2.88 6.73 1.67
N VAL A 33 1.71 7.35 1.52
CA VAL A 33 1.36 8.64 2.12
C VAL A 33 0.41 8.39 3.28
N SER A 34 0.77 8.88 4.46
CA SER A 34 -0.11 8.95 5.64
C SER A 34 -0.50 10.39 5.93
N GLU A 35 -1.31 10.64 6.97
CA GLU A 35 -1.57 12.02 7.42
C GLU A 35 -0.31 12.74 7.94
N ARG A 36 0.68 11.98 8.41
CA ARG A 36 1.84 12.52 9.12
C ARG A 36 3.04 12.68 8.20
N GLU A 37 3.20 11.77 7.25
CA GLU A 37 4.42 11.66 6.47
C GLU A 37 4.24 10.85 5.18
N GLU A 38 5.18 11.05 4.25
CA GLU A 38 5.39 10.23 3.08
C GLU A 38 6.61 9.33 3.28
N LYS A 39 6.45 8.01 3.10
CA LYS A 39 7.55 7.04 3.18
C LYS A 39 7.76 6.36 1.84
N ARG A 40 9.03 6.23 1.45
CA ARG A 40 9.41 5.41 0.29
C ARG A 40 9.36 3.93 0.66
N PHE A 41 8.94 3.12 -0.29
CA PHE A 41 9.03 1.67 -0.21
C PHE A 41 9.66 1.11 -1.49
N ARG A 42 10.19 -0.11 -1.40
CA ARG A 42 10.72 -0.89 -2.51
C ARG A 42 10.44 -2.39 -2.31
N ALA A 43 10.69 -3.19 -3.35
CA ALA A 43 10.58 -4.64 -3.28
C ALA A 43 11.30 -5.22 -2.05
N GLY A 44 10.63 -6.11 -1.34
CA GLY A 44 11.07 -6.72 -0.08
C GLY A 44 10.63 -5.97 1.19
N ASP A 45 10.17 -4.72 1.08
CA ASP A 45 9.67 -3.99 2.24
C ASP A 45 8.30 -4.54 2.71
N VAL A 46 8.08 -4.46 4.03
CA VAL A 46 6.80 -4.72 4.68
C VAL A 46 6.24 -3.39 5.18
N ILE A 47 4.96 -3.15 4.90
CA ILE A 47 4.27 -1.93 5.30
C ILE A 47 3.05 -2.33 6.12
N PHE A 48 2.97 -1.81 7.34
CA PHE A 48 1.80 -1.93 8.19
C PHE A 48 1.06 -0.60 8.19
N VAL A 49 -0.24 -0.65 7.92
CA VAL A 49 -1.16 0.48 8.04
C VAL A 49 -2.12 0.16 9.17
N ALA A 50 -2.10 0.96 10.24
CA ALA A 50 -2.95 0.73 11.40
C ALA A 50 -4.44 0.98 11.06
N PRO A 51 -5.38 0.40 11.83
CA PRO A 51 -6.78 0.80 11.77
C PRO A 51 -6.93 2.32 11.89
N ASP A 52 -7.84 2.88 11.09
CA ASP A 52 -8.16 4.31 11.01
C ASP A 52 -7.01 5.23 10.54
N GLU A 53 -5.84 4.68 10.23
CA GLU A 53 -4.75 5.44 9.61
C GLU A 53 -5.11 5.76 8.15
N LYS A 54 -5.13 7.06 7.82
CA LYS A 54 -5.29 7.48 6.42
C LYS A 54 -4.07 7.05 5.64
N HIS A 55 -4.29 6.41 4.50
CA HIS A 55 -3.23 5.85 3.69
C HIS A 55 -3.49 6.04 2.20
N GLN A 56 -2.41 6.15 1.43
CA GLN A 56 -2.43 6.14 -0.03
C GLN A 56 -1.13 5.52 -0.57
N PHE A 57 -1.23 4.55 -1.46
CA PHE A 57 -0.09 4.00 -2.18
C PHE A 57 0.04 4.69 -3.54
N LYS A 58 1.25 5.13 -3.88
CA LYS A 58 1.58 5.80 -5.14
C LYS A 58 2.76 5.12 -5.80
N ASN A 59 2.64 4.80 -7.08
CA ASN A 59 3.77 4.46 -7.92
C ASN A 59 4.38 5.75 -8.50
N SER A 60 5.40 6.28 -7.81
CA SER A 60 6.17 7.44 -8.27
C SER A 60 7.31 7.08 -9.23
N SER A 61 7.38 5.82 -9.68
CA SER A 61 8.46 5.31 -10.54
C SER A 61 8.01 5.22 -12.01
N ARG A 62 8.93 4.79 -12.89
CA ARG A 62 8.65 4.52 -14.32
C ARG A 62 8.33 3.05 -14.62
N LYS A 63 8.36 2.18 -13.61
CA LYS A 63 8.13 0.74 -13.76
C LYS A 63 6.88 0.34 -12.98
N THR A 64 6.30 -0.82 -13.30
CA THR A 64 5.17 -1.37 -12.53
C THR A 64 5.58 -1.66 -11.09
N VAL A 65 4.68 -1.39 -10.16
CA VAL A 65 4.78 -1.79 -8.75
C VAL A 65 3.79 -2.92 -8.50
N LYS A 66 4.23 -3.97 -7.81
CA LYS A 66 3.37 -5.08 -7.39
C LYS A 66 3.49 -5.31 -5.89
N PHE A 67 2.38 -5.54 -5.21
CA PHE A 67 2.39 -5.87 -3.79
C PHE A 67 1.23 -6.78 -3.41
N LEU A 68 1.48 -7.61 -2.38
CA LEU A 68 0.43 -8.32 -1.66
C LEU A 68 -0.17 -7.39 -0.62
N CYS A 69 -1.48 -7.43 -0.47
CA CYS A 69 -2.19 -6.72 0.57
C CYS A 69 -3.12 -7.69 1.30
N LEU A 70 -2.81 -7.91 2.57
CA LEU A 70 -3.57 -8.69 3.50
C LEU A 70 -4.41 -7.74 4.36
N VAL A 71 -5.67 -8.13 4.54
CA VAL A 71 -6.63 -7.49 5.43
C VAL A 71 -7.29 -8.61 6.23
N PRO A 72 -7.84 -8.30 7.42
CA PRO A 72 -8.59 -9.28 8.21
C PRO A 72 -9.65 -10.00 7.40
N HIS A 73 -9.79 -11.30 7.63
CA HIS A 73 -11.01 -12.00 7.28
C HIS A 73 -12.10 -11.51 8.24
N LYS A 74 -13.15 -10.88 7.72
CA LYS A 74 -14.34 -10.63 8.54
C LYS A 74 -15.13 -11.92 8.54
N ASP A 75 -15.17 -12.57 9.69
CA ASP A 75 -16.23 -13.54 9.96
C ASP A 75 -17.52 -12.71 10.05
N GLU A 76 -18.51 -13.04 9.22
CA GLU A 76 -19.80 -12.32 9.18
C GLU A 76 -20.43 -12.14 10.57
#